data_AF-A0A0P7CZE7-F1
#
_entry.id   AF-A0A0P7CZE7-F1
#
_cell.length_a   1.000
_cell.length_b   1.000
_cell.length_c   1.000
_cell.angle_alpha   90.00
_cell.angle_beta   90.00
_cell.angle_gamma   90.00
#
_symmetry.space_group_name_H-M   'P 1'
#
loop_
_entity.id
_entity.type
_entity.pdbx_description
1 polymer ?
#
loop_
_entity_poly.entity_id
_entity_poly.type
_entity_poly.pdbx_seq_one_letter_code
_entity_poly.pdbx_strand_id
1 'polypeptide(L)'
;MSVASDQTDAQFYDQRLHRNIQVTEVNGGDATNPLWTSEIDGPDFGAALKQSLASADLLGEAPAAYTLRANLLRVDQPIFGLDFEVTCEAEYTLTESATNTVIFREIIRTPFTAGVGDSVIAIKRLRLANEGSARTNINTLLKRLKELKLETRQVSLK
;
A
#
# COMPACT_ATOMS: atom_id res chain seq x y z
N MET A 1 17.70 9.58 -41.31
CA MET A 1 17.36 10.35 -40.10
C MET A 1 16.65 9.40 -39.17
N SER A 2 17.32 9.04 -38.08
CA SER A 2 16.79 8.15 -37.05
C SER A 2 15.88 8.96 -36.13
N VAL A 3 14.62 8.58 -36.02
CA VAL A 3 13.82 8.90 -34.85
C VAL A 3 13.51 7.57 -34.21
N ALA A 4 14.15 7.37 -33.05
CA ALA A 4 13.98 6.22 -32.20
C ALA A 4 12.49 6.00 -31.94
N SER A 5 12.04 4.78 -32.19
CA SER A 5 10.72 4.31 -31.84
C SER A 5 10.58 4.35 -30.32
N ASP A 6 9.90 5.39 -29.86
CA ASP A 6 9.31 5.51 -28.52
C ASP A 6 8.28 4.39 -28.39
N GLN A 7 8.72 3.23 -27.90
CA GLN A 7 7.86 2.07 -27.69
C GLN A 7 8.06 1.49 -26.30
N THR A 8 7.07 1.78 -25.46
CA THR A 8 6.54 0.90 -24.41
C THR A 8 7.34 0.84 -23.11
N ASP A 9 7.26 1.91 -22.32
CA ASP A 9 7.45 1.82 -20.86
C ASP A 9 6.28 1.02 -20.25
N ALA A 10 6.26 -0.29 -20.47
CA ALA A 10 5.67 -1.17 -19.48
C ALA A 10 6.51 -0.99 -18.22
N GLN A 11 6.11 -0.08 -17.33
CA GLN A 11 6.83 0.13 -16.08
C GLN A 11 6.78 -1.17 -15.27
N PHE A 12 7.89 -1.88 -15.28
CA PHE A 12 8.20 -2.99 -14.38
C PHE A 12 8.76 -2.41 -13.09
N TYR A 13 8.63 -3.15 -11.99
CA TYR A 13 9.27 -2.77 -10.74
C TYR A 13 10.80 -2.80 -10.90
N ASP A 14 11.51 -2.02 -10.08
CA ASP A 14 12.97 -2.14 -9.98
C ASP A 14 13.34 -3.58 -9.61
N GLN A 15 14.26 -4.20 -10.37
CA GLN A 15 14.65 -5.60 -10.19
C GLN A 15 15.13 -5.91 -8.76
N ARG A 16 15.67 -4.93 -8.05
CA ARG A 16 16.09 -5.12 -6.65
C ARG A 16 14.93 -5.38 -5.70
N LEU A 17 13.73 -4.89 -6.01
CA LEU A 17 12.55 -5.07 -5.18
C LEU A 17 11.88 -6.44 -5.38
N HIS A 18 12.16 -7.12 -6.51
CA HIS A 18 11.56 -8.42 -6.80
C HIS A 18 11.93 -9.45 -5.74
N ARG A 19 10.89 -10.05 -5.14
CA ARG A 19 10.99 -11.05 -4.06
C ARG A 19 11.94 -10.65 -2.92
N ASN A 20 11.98 -9.35 -2.61
CA ASN A 20 12.99 -8.79 -1.71
C ASN A 20 12.45 -7.72 -0.77
N ILE A 21 11.12 -7.64 -0.63
CA ILE A 21 10.44 -6.81 0.37
C ILE A 21 9.87 -7.70 1.47
N GLN A 22 10.26 -7.46 2.71
CA GLN A 22 9.66 -8.05 3.89
C GLN A 22 8.74 -7.04 4.58
N VAL A 23 7.47 -7.39 4.79
CA VAL A 23 6.57 -6.58 5.63
C VAL A 23 6.88 -6.86 7.10
N THR A 24 7.44 -5.88 7.82
CA THR A 24 7.91 -6.06 9.20
C THR A 24 6.86 -5.68 10.23
N GLU A 25 6.14 -4.60 10.00
CA GLU A 25 5.20 -4.03 10.96
C GLU A 25 3.99 -3.43 10.22
N VAL A 26 2.81 -3.68 10.77
CA VAL A 26 1.56 -3.04 10.37
C VAL A 26 0.93 -2.51 11.63
N ASN A 27 1.01 -1.19 11.82
CA ASN A 27 0.49 -0.50 13.00
C ASN A 27 -0.82 0.20 12.64
N GLY A 28 -1.64 0.47 13.65
CA GLY A 28 -2.96 1.09 13.45
C GLY A 28 -4.11 0.08 13.43
N GLY A 29 -5.35 0.55 13.29
CA GLY A 29 -6.58 -0.26 13.42
C GLY A 29 -7.17 -0.25 14.85
N ASP A 30 -8.16 -1.11 15.07
CA ASP A 30 -9.00 -1.17 16.29
C ASP A 30 -8.21 -1.20 17.60
N ALA A 31 -7.04 -1.83 17.61
CA ALA A 31 -6.19 -1.95 18.80
C ALA A 31 -5.55 -0.61 19.25
N THR A 32 -5.55 0.42 18.41
CA THR A 32 -4.81 1.67 18.65
C THR A 32 -5.67 2.91 18.83
N ASN A 33 -6.90 2.94 18.30
CA ASN A 33 -7.87 3.99 18.59
C ASN A 33 -9.31 3.45 18.52
N PRO A 34 -10.03 3.37 19.66
CA PRO A 34 -11.41 2.87 19.70
C PRO A 34 -12.40 3.69 18.88
N LEU A 35 -12.11 4.93 18.50
CA LEU A 35 -12.99 5.70 17.59
C LEU A 35 -12.93 5.20 16.13
N TRP A 36 -11.99 4.31 15.81
CA TRP A 36 -11.89 3.64 14.52
C TRP A 36 -12.79 2.40 14.42
N THR A 37 -13.64 2.14 15.44
CA THR A 37 -14.41 0.90 15.64
C THR A 37 -14.77 0.19 14.33
N SER A 38 -13.93 -0.79 14.00
CA SER A 38 -14.28 -2.12 13.49
C SER A 38 -14.53 -2.35 12.01
N GLU A 39 -13.84 -1.64 11.12
CA GLU A 39 -14.02 -1.94 9.69
C GLU A 39 -12.72 -2.19 8.89
N ILE A 40 -11.54 -1.83 9.40
CA ILE A 40 -10.25 -2.26 8.84
C ILE A 40 -9.33 -2.69 9.99
N ASP A 41 -9.23 -4.00 10.22
CA ASP A 41 -8.32 -4.53 11.23
C ASP A 41 -6.87 -4.49 10.75
N GLY A 42 -5.92 -4.22 11.65
CA GLY A 42 -4.49 -4.13 11.34
C GLY A 42 -3.92 -5.44 10.77
N PRO A 43 -4.18 -6.61 11.37
CA PRO A 43 -3.89 -7.93 10.80
C PRO A 43 -4.47 -8.16 9.41
N ASP A 44 -5.74 -7.81 9.17
CA ASP A 44 -6.38 -8.01 7.87
C ASP A 44 -5.76 -7.10 6.80
N PHE A 45 -5.50 -5.83 7.12
CA PHE A 45 -4.78 -4.92 6.25
C PHE A 45 -3.37 -5.44 5.94
N GLY A 46 -2.67 -5.95 6.95
CA GLY A 46 -1.35 -6.54 6.79
C GLY A 46 -1.34 -7.80 5.92
N ALA A 47 -2.36 -8.65 6.07
CA ALA A 47 -2.55 -9.82 5.22
C ALA A 47 -2.81 -9.41 3.77
N ALA A 48 -3.69 -8.43 3.55
CA ALA A 48 -3.97 -7.89 2.22
C ALA A 48 -2.74 -7.24 1.58
N LEU A 49 -1.93 -6.52 2.35
CA LEU A 49 -0.68 -5.92 1.89
C LEU A 49 0.33 -6.99 1.46
N LYS A 50 0.56 -8.01 2.30
CA LYS A 50 1.45 -9.14 1.97
C LYS A 50 0.98 -9.89 0.71
N GLN A 51 -0.31 -10.19 0.63
CA GLN A 51 -0.89 -10.86 -0.53
C GLN A 51 -0.73 -10.04 -1.82
N SER A 52 -0.89 -8.73 -1.73
CA SER A 52 -0.74 -7.82 -2.87
C SER A 52 0.72 -7.74 -3.34
N LEU A 53 1.67 -7.66 -2.40
CA LEU A 53 3.11 -7.72 -2.72
C LEU A 53 3.52 -9.08 -3.32
N ALA A 54 2.97 -10.19 -2.81
CA ALA A 54 3.23 -11.52 -3.36
C ALA A 54 2.69 -11.65 -4.79
N SER A 55 1.48 -11.14 -5.04
CA SER A 55 0.87 -11.13 -6.38
C SER A 55 1.63 -10.26 -7.37
N ALA A 56 2.37 -9.26 -6.88
CA ALA A 56 3.25 -8.41 -7.66
C ALA A 56 4.70 -8.93 -7.78
N ASP A 57 5.00 -10.13 -7.25
CA ASP A 57 6.33 -10.74 -7.19
C ASP A 57 7.38 -9.89 -6.44
N LEU A 58 6.93 -9.12 -5.44
CA LEU A 58 7.75 -8.24 -4.60
C LEU A 58 8.02 -8.81 -3.21
N LEU A 59 7.09 -9.62 -2.68
CA LEU A 59 7.22 -10.18 -1.33
C LEU A 59 8.40 -11.18 -1.29
N GLY A 60 9.35 -10.92 -0.40
CA GLY A 60 10.50 -11.78 -0.15
C GLY A 60 10.38 -12.59 1.13
N GLU A 61 11.23 -13.61 1.26
CA GLU A 61 11.43 -14.33 2.51
C GLU A 61 12.40 -13.56 3.42
N ALA A 62 12.24 -13.72 4.73
CA ALA A 62 13.15 -13.10 5.69
C ALA A 62 14.48 -13.88 5.76
N PRO A 63 15.64 -13.20 5.89
CA PRO A 63 15.82 -11.75 5.84
C PRO A 63 15.78 -11.21 4.39
N ALA A 64 15.06 -10.11 4.19
CA ALA A 64 15.02 -9.41 2.90
C ALA A 64 15.89 -8.14 2.91
N ALA A 65 16.36 -7.71 1.73
CA ALA A 65 17.17 -6.50 1.61
C ALA A 65 16.36 -5.22 1.88
N TYR A 66 15.03 -5.28 1.77
CA TYR A 66 14.14 -4.17 2.08
C TYR A 66 13.07 -4.58 3.09
N THR A 67 12.82 -3.70 4.05
CA THR A 67 11.73 -3.83 5.02
C THR A 67 10.67 -2.78 4.76
N LEU A 68 9.40 -3.20 4.72
CA LEU A 68 8.25 -2.33 4.56
C LEU A 68 7.46 -2.29 5.87
N ARG A 69 7.29 -1.09 6.41
CA ARG A 69 6.35 -0.78 7.49
C ARG A 69 5.13 -0.09 6.90
N ALA A 70 3.94 -0.45 7.38
CA ALA A 70 2.71 0.29 7.15
C ALA A 70 2.14 0.80 8.48
N ASN A 71 1.73 2.06 8.53
CA ASN A 71 1.02 2.65 9.67
C ASN A 71 -0.33 3.17 9.17
N LEU A 72 -1.42 2.49 9.54
CA LEU A 72 -2.78 2.96 9.28
C LEU A 72 -3.04 4.17 10.20
N LEU A 73 -3.06 5.36 9.62
CA LEU A 73 -3.17 6.62 10.35
C LEU A 73 -4.62 6.98 10.62
N ARG A 74 -5.50 6.77 9.64
CA ARG A 74 -6.92 7.15 9.74
C ARG A 74 -7.79 6.37 8.75
N VAL A 75 -9.03 6.15 9.16
CA VAL A 75 -10.13 5.68 8.29
C VAL A 75 -11.31 6.63 8.51
N ASP A 76 -11.65 7.43 7.50
CA ASP A 76 -12.81 8.31 7.53
C ASP A 76 -14.01 7.61 6.93
N GLN A 77 -15.11 7.58 7.67
CA GLN A 77 -16.36 6.96 7.23
C GLN A 77 -17.51 7.96 7.29
N PRO A 78 -18.53 7.81 6.42
CA PRO A 78 -19.71 8.64 6.48
C PRO A 78 -20.63 8.14 7.60
N ILE A 79 -21.30 9.08 8.29
CA ILE A 79 -22.23 8.75 9.39
C ILE A 79 -23.64 8.43 8.85
N PHE A 80 -23.96 8.89 7.64
CA PHE A 80 -25.25 8.67 6.96
C PHE A 80 -25.11 8.91 5.44
N GLY A 81 -26.00 8.33 4.64
CA GLY A 81 -25.98 8.49 3.18
C GLY A 81 -26.59 7.32 2.42
N LEU A 82 -26.93 7.53 1.15
CA LEU A 82 -27.30 6.45 0.23
C LEU A 82 -26.05 5.68 -0.23
N ASP A 83 -25.03 6.43 -0.59
CA ASP A 83 -23.70 5.93 -0.90
C ASP A 83 -22.77 6.18 0.28
N PHE A 84 -21.83 5.25 0.50
CA PHE A 84 -20.84 5.36 1.56
C PHE A 84 -19.44 5.47 0.97
N GLU A 85 -18.85 6.65 1.09
CA GLU A 85 -17.45 6.92 0.78
C GLU A 85 -16.60 6.75 2.03
N VAL A 86 -15.67 5.80 2.00
CA VAL A 86 -14.67 5.62 3.05
C VAL A 86 -13.31 6.04 2.52
N THR A 87 -12.57 6.82 3.31
CA THR A 87 -11.19 7.21 2.99
C THR A 87 -10.19 6.53 3.92
N CYS A 88 -9.28 5.76 3.35
CA CYS A 88 -8.17 5.13 4.07
C CYS A 88 -6.90 5.99 3.91
N GLU A 89 -6.23 6.27 5.02
CA GLU A 89 -4.97 7.02 5.10
C GLU A 89 -3.91 6.19 5.82
N ALA A 90 -2.83 5.84 5.10
CA ALA A 90 -1.75 5.02 5.62
C ALA A 90 -0.39 5.61 5.25
N GLU A 91 0.55 5.60 6.20
CA GLU A 91 1.95 5.87 5.92
C GLU A 91 2.67 4.56 5.61
N TYR A 92 3.45 4.57 4.53
CA TYR A 92 4.33 3.48 4.18
C TYR A 92 5.78 3.93 4.27
N THR A 93 6.65 3.11 4.86
CA THR A 93 8.10 3.34 4.90
C THR A 93 8.82 2.10 4.42
N LEU A 94 9.57 2.23 3.31
CA LEU A 94 10.48 1.20 2.79
C LEU A 94 11.91 1.57 3.19
N THR A 95 12.60 0.64 3.84
CA THR A 95 13.95 0.83 4.38
C THR A 95 14.88 -0.24 3.82
N GLU A 96 16.07 0.17 3.36
CA GLU A 96 17.16 -0.75 3.01
C GLU A 96 17.77 -1.34 4.29
N SER A 97 17.66 -2.66 4.45
CA SER A 97 18.05 -3.38 5.68
C SER A 97 19.52 -3.25 6.01
N ALA A 98 20.40 -3.28 5.00
CA ALA A 98 21.85 -3.26 5.21
C ALA A 98 22.37 -1.94 5.80
N THR A 99 21.70 -0.82 5.50
CA THR A 99 22.15 0.53 5.87
C THR A 99 21.18 1.27 6.77
N ASN A 100 20.00 0.70 7.01
CA ASN A 100 18.88 1.36 7.68
C ASN A 100 18.45 2.68 7.00
N THR A 101 18.68 2.81 5.69
CA THR A 101 18.32 4.01 4.92
C THR A 101 16.87 3.91 4.47
N VAL A 102 16.07 4.93 4.78
CA VAL A 102 14.70 5.05 4.23
C VAL A 102 14.81 5.46 2.77
N ILE A 103 14.33 4.60 1.87
CA ILE A 103 14.38 4.79 0.42
C ILE A 103 13.03 5.19 -0.18
N PHE A 104 11.94 4.98 0.57
CA PHE A 104 10.62 5.47 0.24
C PHE A 104 9.83 5.74 1.52
N ARG A 105 9.19 6.90 1.59
CA ARG A 105 8.22 7.23 2.64
C ARG A 105 7.13 8.11 2.05
N GLU A 106 5.88 7.66 2.12
CA GLU A 106 4.74 8.41 1.62
C GLU A 106 3.51 8.14 2.50
N ILE A 107 2.70 9.18 2.71
CA ILE A 107 1.34 9.05 3.24
C ILE A 107 0.41 8.95 2.04
N ILE A 108 -0.30 7.84 1.93
CA ILE A 108 -1.26 7.59 0.86
C ILE A 108 -2.67 7.70 1.45
N ARG A 109 -3.47 8.61 0.90
CA ARG A 109 -4.87 8.82 1.27
C ARG A 109 -5.77 8.55 0.07
N THR A 110 -6.64 7.55 0.17
CA THR A 110 -7.47 7.10 -0.96
C THR A 110 -8.92 6.85 -0.55
N PRO A 111 -9.89 7.45 -1.25
CA PRO A 111 -11.31 7.16 -1.06
C PRO A 111 -11.75 5.92 -1.83
N PHE A 112 -12.84 5.30 -1.38
CA PHE A 112 -13.64 4.35 -2.15
C PHE A 112 -15.10 4.46 -1.73
N THR A 113 -16.00 4.43 -2.72
CA THR A 113 -17.43 4.60 -2.51
C THR A 113 -18.18 3.32 -2.87
N ALA A 114 -19.00 2.82 -1.94
CA ALA A 114 -19.95 1.74 -2.19
C ALA A 114 -21.37 2.30 -2.20
N GLY A 115 -22.10 2.07 -3.29
CA GLY A 115 -23.44 2.59 -3.50
C GLY A 115 -24.53 1.52 -3.43
N VAL A 116 -25.77 1.94 -3.67
CA VAL A 116 -26.94 1.04 -3.63
C VAL A 116 -26.86 -0.11 -4.66
N GLY A 117 -26.13 0.11 -5.75
CA GLY A 117 -25.85 -0.92 -6.76
C GLY A 117 -24.96 -2.06 -6.25
N ASP A 118 -24.10 -1.81 -5.25
CA ASP A 118 -23.24 -2.82 -4.64
C ASP A 118 -23.99 -3.63 -3.57
N SER A 119 -24.90 -2.97 -2.84
CA SER A 119 -25.76 -3.62 -1.84
C SER A 119 -26.92 -2.72 -1.39
N VAL A 120 -28.12 -3.29 -1.29
CA VAL A 120 -29.27 -2.62 -0.67
C VAL A 120 -29.16 -2.52 0.85
N ILE A 121 -28.38 -3.39 1.49
CA ILE A 121 -28.13 -3.40 2.94
C ILE A 121 -27.02 -2.39 3.28
N ALA A 122 -27.33 -1.40 4.13
CA ALA A 122 -26.42 -0.31 4.48
C ALA A 122 -25.12 -0.78 5.14
N ILE A 123 -25.20 -1.61 6.19
CA ILE A 123 -24.01 -2.14 6.89
C ILE A 123 -23.08 -2.88 5.90
N LYS A 124 -23.66 -3.62 4.95
CA LYS A 124 -22.87 -4.30 3.92
C LYS A 124 -22.19 -3.31 2.97
N ARG A 125 -22.83 -2.19 2.60
CA ARG A 125 -22.17 -1.14 1.83
C ARG A 125 -20.99 -0.54 2.60
N LEU A 126 -21.17 -0.29 3.89
CA LEU A 126 -20.12 0.31 4.71
C LEU A 126 -18.88 -0.60 4.76
N ARG A 127 -19.10 -1.90 4.95
CA ARG A 127 -18.03 -2.91 4.86
C ARG A 127 -17.34 -2.90 3.49
N LEU A 128 -18.12 -2.93 2.40
CA LEU A 128 -17.57 -2.87 1.03
C LEU A 128 -16.75 -1.60 0.79
N ALA A 129 -17.19 -0.47 1.35
CA ALA A 129 -16.49 0.79 1.24
C ALA A 129 -15.15 0.76 1.98
N ASN A 130 -15.13 0.21 3.20
CA ASN A 130 -13.91 0.00 3.98
C ASN A 130 -12.91 -0.91 3.27
N GLU A 131 -13.32 -2.12 2.88
CA GLU A 131 -12.48 -3.05 2.12
C GLU A 131 -11.97 -2.43 0.81
N GLY A 132 -12.84 -1.72 0.10
CA GLY A 132 -12.50 -1.03 -1.14
C GLY A 132 -11.48 0.09 -0.95
N SER A 133 -11.58 0.85 0.14
CA SER A 133 -10.63 1.93 0.45
C SER A 133 -9.26 1.37 0.80
N ALA A 134 -9.18 0.30 1.60
CA ALA A 134 -7.94 -0.39 1.94
C ALA A 134 -7.27 -0.97 0.67
N ARG A 135 -8.03 -1.67 -0.17
CA ARG A 135 -7.55 -2.21 -1.45
C ARG A 135 -7.03 -1.11 -2.37
N THR A 136 -7.73 0.01 -2.45
CA THR A 136 -7.31 1.16 -3.28
C THR A 136 -6.02 1.79 -2.76
N ASN A 137 -5.86 1.86 -1.43
CA ASN A 137 -4.67 2.36 -0.78
C ASN A 137 -3.43 1.50 -1.12
N ILE A 138 -3.54 0.18 -0.93
CA ILE A 138 -2.48 -0.79 -1.26
C ILE A 138 -2.15 -0.78 -2.75
N ASN A 139 -3.16 -0.73 -3.63
CA ASN A 139 -2.92 -0.63 -5.08
C ASN A 139 -2.18 0.66 -5.45
N THR A 140 -2.43 1.75 -4.73
CA THR A 140 -1.71 3.02 -4.93
C THR A 140 -0.26 2.89 -4.46
N LEU A 141 -0.01 2.26 -3.31
CA LEU A 141 1.36 1.91 -2.88
C LEU A 141 2.10 1.13 -3.97
N LEU A 142 1.50 0.09 -4.55
CA LEU A 142 2.14 -0.70 -5.59
C LEU A 142 2.50 0.15 -6.83
N LYS A 143 1.64 1.10 -7.22
CA LYS A 143 1.96 2.06 -8.30
C LYS A 143 3.16 2.94 -7.92
N ARG A 144 3.24 3.42 -6.68
CA ARG A 144 4.38 4.20 -6.18
C ARG A 144 5.68 3.41 -6.17
N LEU A 145 5.65 2.15 -5.75
CA LEU A 145 6.81 1.27 -5.77
C LEU A 145 7.29 0.95 -7.19
N LYS A 146 6.39 0.94 -8.17
CA LYS A 146 6.73 0.79 -9.59
C LYS A 146 7.43 2.03 -10.15
N GLU A 147 7.08 3.22 -9.66
CA GLU A 147 7.72 4.49 -10.03
C GLU A 147 9.07 4.71 -9.33
N LEU A 148 9.36 3.95 -8.27
CA LEU A 148 10.58 4.07 -7.48
C LEU A 148 11.81 3.60 -8.26
N LYS A 149 12.71 4.53 -8.57
CA LYS A 149 14.03 4.24 -9.16
C LYS A 149 15.07 4.24 -8.06
N LEU A 150 15.68 3.10 -7.82
CA LEU A 150 16.75 3.00 -6.84
C LEU A 150 18.08 3.36 -7.55
N GLU A 151 18.86 4.30 -7.01
CA GLU A 151 20.17 4.63 -7.61
C GLU A 151 21.21 3.58 -7.21
N THR A 152 22.17 3.24 -8.09
CA THR A 152 23.34 2.45 -7.69
C THR A 152 24.30 3.38 -6.96
N ARG A 153 24.60 3.12 -5.68
CA ARG A 153 25.68 3.84 -4.99
C ARG A 153 27.00 3.51 -5.69
N GLN A 154 27.52 4.45 -6.50
CA GLN A 154 28.90 4.39 -6.98
C GLN A 154 29.82 4.49 -5.77
N VAL A 155 30.43 3.37 -5.41
CA VAL A 155 31.46 3.36 -4.36
C VAL A 155 32.70 4.02 -4.96
N SER A 156 32.91 5.30 -4.70
CA SER A 156 34.17 5.96 -5.00
C SER A 156 35.25 5.38 -4.08
N LEU A 157 36.04 4.45 -4.60
CA LEU A 157 37.29 4.04 -3.99
C LEU A 157 38.26 5.23 -4.04
N LYS A 158 38.65 5.74 -2.87
CA LYS A 158 39.80 6.61 -2.70
C LYS A 158 41.00 5.78 -2.28
#